data_AF-A0A6P6WE30-F1
#
_entry.id   AF-A0A6P6WE30-F1
#
_cell.length_a   1.000
_cell.length_b   1.000
_cell.length_c   1.000
_cell.angle_alpha   90.00
_cell.angle_beta   90.00
_cell.angle_gamma   90.00
#
_symmetry.space_group_name_H-M   'P 1'
#
loop_
_entity.id
_entity.type
_entity.pdbx_description
1 polymer ?
#
loop_
_entity_poly.entity_id
_entity_poly.type
_entity_poly.pdbx_seq_one_letter_code
_entity_poly.pdbx_strand_id
1 'polypeptide(L)'
;MRHGHGCGLTVTATATACRKILLSRFAFRKLRQPPPTRRLVSSVQPRHHCYRAATAASSAGAVEQEVQLIRSPELVAQEYVDLSLADKFSEELGHVRIRQHVNPLRSTFMVPAEVPDWNEVYKDPTLPLMVDIGCGSGRFLMWLAKRNPSSKNYLGLEIRRKLAERANYWANDLALNNVHFVFANATVSFKQLISAYPGPFMLVSILCPDPHFKKKYHKRRVVQKPLVESIVDILAPGGQEV
;
A
#
# COMPACT_ATOMS: atom_id res chain seq x y z
N MET A 1 15.91 10.94 -70.81
CA MET A 1 15.57 9.79 -69.94
C MET A 1 15.06 10.33 -68.61
N ARG A 2 14.08 9.63 -68.02
CA ARG A 2 12.97 10.18 -67.23
C ARG A 2 13.33 10.56 -65.78
N HIS A 3 12.62 11.57 -65.29
CA HIS A 3 12.41 11.88 -63.87
C HIS A 3 11.81 10.71 -63.09
N GLY A 4 12.24 10.54 -61.84
CA GLY A 4 11.65 9.64 -60.86
C GLY A 4 11.19 10.40 -59.63
N HIS A 5 9.87 10.55 -59.52
CA HIS A 5 9.11 11.01 -58.35
C HIS A 5 9.21 10.03 -57.17
N GLY A 6 9.13 10.56 -55.95
CA GLY A 6 7.96 10.27 -55.12
C GLY A 6 8.14 9.54 -53.77
N CYS A 7 7.45 10.14 -52.79
CA CYS A 7 6.82 9.54 -51.62
C CYS A 7 7.67 9.23 -50.38
N GLY A 8 7.51 10.11 -49.38
CA GLY A 8 7.67 9.76 -47.99
C GLY A 8 6.57 8.83 -47.49
N LEU A 9 6.91 8.02 -46.50
CA LEU A 9 5.95 7.36 -45.62
C LEU A 9 6.29 7.72 -44.18
N THR A 10 5.52 8.66 -43.65
CA THR A 10 5.22 8.79 -42.23
C THR A 10 4.43 7.56 -41.79
N VAL A 11 5.00 6.72 -40.93
CA VAL A 11 4.26 5.66 -40.24
C VAL A 11 3.75 6.22 -38.91
N THR A 12 2.54 6.77 -38.94
CA THR A 12 1.71 7.00 -37.77
C THR A 12 1.04 5.68 -37.38
N ALA A 13 1.47 5.06 -36.28
CA ALA A 13 0.79 3.91 -35.69
C ALA A 13 -0.09 4.37 -34.52
N THR A 14 -1.36 4.65 -34.81
CA THR A 14 -2.44 4.68 -33.81
C THR A 14 -3.21 3.38 -33.91
N ALA A 15 -3.25 2.57 -32.85
CA ALA A 15 -4.28 1.57 -32.65
C ALA A 15 -4.41 1.19 -31.17
N THR A 16 -5.45 1.76 -30.59
CA THR A 16 -6.22 1.33 -29.43
C THR A 16 -6.51 -0.17 -29.39
N ALA A 17 -6.67 -0.69 -28.16
CA ALA A 17 -7.44 -1.87 -27.74
C ALA A 17 -6.64 -3.15 -27.38
N CYS A 18 -6.35 -3.29 -26.09
CA CYS A 18 -6.69 -4.53 -25.39
C CYS A 18 -7.08 -4.20 -23.94
N ARG A 19 -8.39 -4.10 -23.69
CA ARG A 19 -8.99 -4.04 -22.36
C ARG A 19 -9.63 -5.39 -22.07
N LYS A 20 -9.28 -5.97 -20.92
CA LYS A 20 -10.08 -6.76 -19.96
C LYS A 20 -9.35 -8.04 -19.51
N ILE A 21 -9.66 -8.41 -18.26
CA ILE A 21 -9.16 -9.52 -17.43
C ILE A 21 -7.94 -9.06 -16.61
N LEU A 22 -7.97 -8.83 -15.28
CA LEU A 22 -8.82 -9.34 -14.20
C LEU A 22 -8.83 -8.30 -13.05
N LEU A 23 -9.97 -7.65 -12.79
CA LEU A 23 -10.18 -6.82 -11.59
C LEU A 23 -11.48 -7.30 -10.95
N SER A 24 -11.41 -8.45 -10.30
CA SER A 24 -12.48 -8.95 -9.45
C SER A 24 -12.09 -8.79 -7.99
N ARG A 25 -12.75 -7.82 -7.35
CA ARG A 25 -12.92 -7.66 -5.89
C ARG A 25 -11.86 -6.85 -5.13
N PHE A 26 -11.74 -5.56 -5.45
CA PHE A 26 -11.48 -4.53 -4.43
C PHE A 26 -12.53 -3.42 -4.60
N ALA A 27 -13.72 -3.64 -4.05
CA ALA A 27 -14.83 -2.68 -4.09
C ALA A 27 -14.82 -1.79 -2.84
N PHE A 28 -14.06 -0.69 -2.87
CA PHE A 28 -14.23 0.40 -1.92
C PHE A 28 -15.41 1.29 -2.39
N ARG A 29 -16.64 0.93 -2.02
CA ARG A 29 -17.83 1.74 -2.33
C ARG A 29 -18.19 2.61 -1.11
N LYS A 30 -17.58 3.79 -1.00
CA LYS A 30 -18.00 4.82 -0.04
C LYS A 30 -19.05 5.72 -0.70
N LEU A 31 -20.31 5.29 -0.68
CA LEU A 31 -21.43 6.17 -1.02
C LEU A 31 -21.59 7.19 0.12
N ARG A 32 -21.40 8.47 -0.20
CA ARG A 32 -21.74 9.60 0.65
C ARG A 32 -23.26 9.73 0.68
N GLN A 33 -23.88 9.65 1.84
CA GLN A 33 -25.18 10.27 2.09
C GLN A 33 -25.00 11.40 3.13
N PRO A 34 -25.66 12.56 2.97
CA PRO A 34 -25.66 13.62 3.98
C PRO A 34 -26.51 13.20 5.20
N PRO A 35 -26.21 13.71 6.41
CA PRO A 35 -26.95 13.36 7.61
C PRO A 35 -28.37 13.97 7.59
N PRO A 36 -29.38 13.29 8.17
CA PRO A 36 -30.72 13.85 8.28
C PRO A 36 -30.77 15.00 9.30
N THR A 37 -31.56 16.01 8.96
CA THR A 37 -31.83 17.23 9.73
C THR A 37 -32.62 16.93 11.01
N ARG A 38 -32.09 17.40 12.13
CA ARG A 38 -32.71 17.31 13.47
C ARG A 38 -33.84 18.33 13.56
N ARG A 39 -35.11 17.88 13.61
CA ARG A 39 -36.24 18.77 13.94
C ARG A 39 -36.19 19.13 15.43
N LEU A 40 -36.21 20.43 15.69
CA LEU A 40 -36.46 21.04 16.98
C LEU A 40 -37.94 20.81 17.34
N VAL A 41 -38.21 20.21 18.50
CA VAL A 41 -39.53 20.34 19.15
C VAL A 41 -39.27 20.76 20.59
N SER A 42 -39.73 21.97 20.89
CA SER A 42 -39.81 22.55 22.22
C SER A 42 -41.12 22.14 22.89
N SER A 43 -41.07 21.70 24.13
CA SER A 43 -42.02 22.13 25.18
C SER A 43 -41.67 21.56 26.56
N VAL A 44 -41.33 22.49 27.47
CA VAL A 44 -41.89 22.70 28.82
C VAL A 44 -42.07 21.49 29.77
N GLN A 45 -41.35 21.53 30.91
CA GLN A 45 -41.55 20.71 32.13
C GLN A 45 -42.83 21.15 32.90
N PRO A 46 -43.38 20.37 33.87
CA PRO A 46 -42.82 20.34 35.24
C PRO A 46 -42.91 19.01 36.01
N ARG A 47 -42.12 18.99 37.10
CA ARG A 47 -41.92 18.09 38.26
C ARG A 47 -43.11 17.19 38.69
N HIS A 48 -42.81 16.03 39.31
CA HIS A 48 -43.20 15.66 40.70
C HIS A 48 -42.61 14.29 41.16
N HIS A 49 -42.54 14.13 42.48
CA HIS A 49 -41.87 13.09 43.29
C HIS A 49 -42.56 11.70 43.33
N CYS A 50 -41.73 10.67 43.59
CA CYS A 50 -41.90 9.45 44.40
C CYS A 50 -43.27 8.72 44.47
N TYR A 51 -43.31 7.41 44.18
CA TYR A 51 -43.30 6.32 45.18
C TYR A 51 -43.43 4.91 44.54
N ARG A 52 -42.60 3.98 45.04
CA ARG A 52 -42.75 2.52 45.28
C ARG A 52 -43.33 1.53 44.23
N ALA A 53 -42.54 0.43 44.14
CA ALA A 53 -42.89 -1.00 44.21
C ALA A 53 -43.29 -1.80 42.95
N ALA A 54 -42.29 -2.57 42.48
CA ALA A 54 -42.29 -3.99 42.13
C ALA A 54 -43.54 -4.63 41.48
N THR A 55 -43.32 -5.24 40.31
CA THR A 55 -43.67 -6.65 40.04
C THR A 55 -42.80 -7.19 38.92
N ALA A 56 -42.37 -8.44 39.07
CA ALA A 56 -41.57 -9.18 38.11
C ALA A 56 -42.45 -9.71 36.97
N ALA A 57 -41.97 -9.58 35.73
CA ALA A 57 -42.40 -10.43 34.63
C ALA A 57 -41.18 -10.69 33.72
N SER A 58 -40.71 -11.93 33.75
CA SER A 58 -39.80 -12.49 32.77
C SER A 58 -40.52 -12.64 31.44
N SER A 59 -39.88 -12.24 30.34
CA SER A 59 -39.57 -13.12 29.20
C SER A 59 -39.28 -12.31 27.94
N ALA A 60 -38.05 -12.46 27.47
CA ALA A 60 -37.53 -12.35 26.11
C ALA A 60 -36.23 -11.55 26.16
N GLY A 61 -35.17 -12.22 26.60
CA GLY A 61 -33.82 -11.75 26.35
C GLY A 61 -33.63 -11.75 24.84
N ALA A 62 -33.83 -10.58 24.21
CA ALA A 62 -33.22 -10.32 22.94
C ALA A 62 -31.73 -10.52 23.16
N VAL A 63 -31.17 -11.56 22.54
CA VAL A 63 -29.73 -11.67 22.37
C VAL A 63 -29.36 -10.51 21.47
N GLU A 64 -29.08 -9.36 22.06
CA GLU A 64 -28.31 -8.32 21.41
C GLU A 64 -26.96 -8.97 21.12
N GLN A 65 -26.82 -9.48 19.89
CA GLN A 65 -25.51 -9.73 19.33
C GLN A 65 -24.83 -8.36 19.31
N GLU A 66 -24.04 -8.11 20.35
CA GLU A 66 -23.09 -7.04 20.38
C GLU A 66 -22.12 -7.32 19.23
N VAL A 67 -22.40 -6.71 18.07
CA VAL A 67 -21.49 -6.70 16.94
C VAL A 67 -20.27 -5.94 17.44
N GLN A 68 -19.29 -6.66 17.98
CA GLN A 68 -18.00 -6.10 18.34
C GLN A 68 -17.49 -5.41 17.09
N LEU A 69 -17.49 -4.07 17.13
CA LEU A 69 -17.06 -3.26 16.02
C LEU A 69 -15.54 -3.41 15.92
N ILE A 70 -15.10 -4.43 15.17
CA ILE A 70 -13.69 -4.72 14.95
C ILE A 70 -13.03 -3.45 14.41
N ARG A 71 -12.02 -2.95 15.11
CA ARG A 71 -11.33 -1.72 14.71
C ARG A 71 -10.57 -1.97 13.42
N SER A 72 -10.46 -0.95 12.56
CA SER A 72 -9.80 -1.09 11.25
C SER A 72 -8.39 -1.72 11.27
N PRO A 73 -7.52 -1.49 12.28
CA PRO A 73 -6.22 -2.17 12.37
C PRO A 73 -6.34 -3.69 12.56
N GLU A 74 -7.36 -4.14 13.26
CA GLU A 74 -7.59 -5.54 13.59
C GLU A 74 -8.16 -6.31 12.39
N LEU A 75 -8.97 -5.65 11.55
CA LEU A 75 -9.39 -6.19 10.25
C LEU A 75 -8.20 -6.44 9.30
N VAL A 76 -7.24 -5.50 9.25
CA VAL A 76 -6.02 -5.68 8.43
C VAL A 76 -5.15 -6.81 8.99
N ALA A 77 -5.08 -6.96 10.32
CA ALA A 77 -4.37 -8.08 10.94
C ALA A 77 -5.00 -9.44 10.56
N GLN A 78 -6.34 -9.52 10.53
CA GLN A 78 -7.09 -10.71 10.12
C GLN A 78 -6.85 -11.09 8.66
N GLU A 79 -6.72 -10.12 7.74
CA GLU A 79 -6.45 -10.38 6.32
C GLU A 79 -5.11 -11.11 6.09
N TYR A 80 -4.14 -10.86 6.98
CA TYR A 80 -2.80 -11.45 6.92
C TYR A 80 -2.52 -12.35 8.14
N VAL A 81 -3.55 -13.04 8.63
CA VAL A 81 -3.45 -13.91 9.82
C VAL A 81 -2.49 -15.09 9.60
N ASP A 82 -2.38 -15.55 8.37
CA ASP A 82 -1.50 -16.65 7.93
C ASP A 82 0.00 -16.30 8.00
N LEU A 83 0.35 -15.01 8.11
CA LEU A 83 1.72 -14.61 8.39
C LEU A 83 2.11 -14.84 9.85
N SER A 84 1.15 -15.00 10.77
CA SER A 84 1.41 -15.29 12.20
C SER A 84 2.50 -14.40 12.83
N LEU A 85 2.55 -13.13 12.43
CA LEU A 85 3.60 -12.19 12.83
C LEU A 85 3.49 -11.90 14.32
N ALA A 86 4.56 -12.20 15.06
CA ALA A 86 4.65 -11.87 16.47
C ALA A 86 4.92 -10.37 16.66
N ASP A 87 4.28 -9.77 17.67
CA ASP A 87 4.49 -8.37 18.05
C ASP A 87 5.85 -8.12 18.76
N LYS A 88 6.72 -9.15 18.85
CA LYS A 88 8.04 -9.12 19.52
C LYS A 88 8.89 -7.90 19.12
N PHE A 89 8.82 -7.48 17.86
CA PHE A 89 9.56 -6.31 17.39
C PHE A 89 9.14 -4.99 18.10
N SER A 90 7.89 -4.90 18.56
CA SER A 90 7.39 -3.75 19.33
C SER A 90 7.96 -3.70 20.75
N GLU A 91 8.39 -4.85 21.30
CA GLU A 91 9.01 -4.92 22.63
C GLU A 91 10.46 -4.43 22.58
N GLU A 92 11.24 -4.85 21.58
CA GLU A 92 12.66 -4.46 21.43
C GLU A 92 12.86 -2.97 21.09
N LEU A 93 11.99 -2.37 20.27
CA LEU A 93 12.10 -0.95 19.91
C LEU A 93 11.50 -0.01 20.97
N GLY A 94 10.83 -0.54 21.99
CA GLY A 94 9.94 0.22 22.85
C GLY A 94 8.74 0.80 22.09
N HIS A 95 7.78 1.39 22.81
CA HIS A 95 6.54 1.92 22.23
C HIS A 95 6.82 3.20 21.39
N VAL A 96 7.36 3.03 20.18
CA VAL A 96 7.70 4.15 19.30
C VAL A 96 6.50 4.49 18.43
N ARG A 97 5.96 5.69 18.64
CA ARG A 97 4.98 6.27 17.74
C ARG A 97 5.59 6.58 16.37
N ILE A 98 5.24 5.78 15.36
CA ILE A 98 5.57 6.07 13.96
C ILE A 98 4.56 7.08 13.41
N ARG A 99 5.06 8.19 12.83
CA ARG A 99 4.20 9.17 12.16
C ARG A 99 3.64 8.54 10.88
N GLN A 100 2.34 8.69 10.65
CA GLN A 100 1.70 8.18 9.44
C GLN A 100 2.27 8.84 8.18
N HIS A 101 2.43 10.18 8.21
CA HIS A 101 2.89 10.99 7.09
C HIS A 101 4.26 11.61 7.39
N VAL A 102 5.11 11.69 6.37
CA VAL A 102 6.39 12.42 6.43
C VAL A 102 6.45 13.49 5.34
N ASN A 103 7.37 14.45 5.46
CA ASN A 103 7.68 15.34 4.34
C ASN A 103 8.79 14.69 3.51
N PRO A 104 8.52 14.15 2.31
CA PRO A 104 9.54 13.51 1.49
C PRO A 104 10.61 14.48 1.02
N LEU A 105 10.34 15.80 1.07
CA LEU A 105 11.26 16.86 0.66
C LEU A 105 12.28 17.27 1.73
N ARG A 106 12.39 16.56 2.86
CA ARG A 106 13.46 16.82 3.83
C ARG A 106 14.79 16.33 3.27
N SER A 107 15.87 17.07 3.53
CA SER A 107 17.23 16.73 3.06
C SER A 107 17.65 15.29 3.38
N THR A 108 17.31 14.78 4.56
CA THR A 108 17.57 13.39 4.97
C THR A 108 16.92 12.34 4.07
N PHE A 109 15.84 12.67 3.35
CA PHE A 109 15.17 11.79 2.40
C PHE A 109 15.53 12.10 0.94
N MET A 110 16.47 13.03 0.71
CA MET A 110 16.98 13.36 -0.62
C MET A 110 18.30 12.66 -0.95
N VAL A 111 18.83 11.90 0.00
CA VAL A 111 19.96 11.00 -0.23
C VAL A 111 19.40 9.70 -0.84
N PRO A 112 19.87 9.26 -2.02
CA PRO A 112 19.49 7.97 -2.58
C PRO A 112 19.83 6.82 -1.61
N ALA A 113 18.96 5.82 -1.55
CA ALA A 113 19.25 4.61 -0.80
C ALA A 113 20.42 3.84 -1.44
N GLU A 114 21.23 3.20 -0.60
CA GLU A 114 22.27 2.30 -1.06
C GLU A 114 21.65 1.07 -1.72
N VAL A 115 22.29 0.60 -2.80
CA VAL A 115 21.87 -0.61 -3.50
C VAL A 115 22.39 -1.81 -2.71
N PRO A 116 21.53 -2.73 -2.25
CA PRO A 116 21.98 -3.93 -1.57
C PRO A 116 22.62 -4.91 -2.56
N ASP A 117 23.46 -5.84 -2.06
CA ASP A 117 23.88 -6.98 -2.87
C ASP A 117 22.70 -7.94 -3.07
N TRP A 118 22.16 -7.97 -4.28
CA TRP A 118 20.99 -8.79 -4.59
C TRP A 118 21.23 -10.30 -4.41
N ASN A 119 22.49 -10.76 -4.48
CA ASN A 119 22.84 -12.16 -4.23
C ASN A 119 22.78 -12.53 -2.74
N GLU A 120 22.97 -11.56 -1.85
CA GLU A 120 22.80 -11.74 -0.41
C GLU A 120 21.32 -11.59 0.01
N VAL A 121 20.56 -10.79 -0.74
CA VAL A 121 19.15 -10.50 -0.45
C VAL A 121 18.22 -11.62 -0.91
N TYR A 122 18.38 -12.11 -2.14
CA TYR A 122 17.46 -13.09 -2.73
C TYR A 122 18.16 -14.41 -3.00
N LYS A 123 17.45 -15.51 -2.78
CA LYS A 123 17.93 -16.86 -3.13
C LYS A 123 18.26 -16.97 -4.63
N ASP A 124 17.47 -16.35 -5.47
CA ASP A 124 17.70 -16.24 -6.92
C ASP A 124 17.34 -14.82 -7.37
N PRO A 125 18.32 -13.91 -7.52
CA PRO A 125 18.05 -12.53 -7.91
C PRO A 125 17.71 -12.37 -9.40
N THR A 126 17.73 -13.44 -10.20
CA THR A 126 17.37 -13.39 -11.62
C THR A 126 15.86 -13.51 -11.86
N LEU A 127 15.09 -13.87 -10.83
CA LEU A 127 13.63 -13.98 -10.91
C LEU A 127 12.96 -12.64 -11.21
N PRO A 128 11.74 -12.64 -11.78
CA PRO A 128 10.92 -11.44 -11.93
C PRO A 128 10.75 -10.64 -10.64
N LEU A 129 11.00 -9.33 -10.70
CA LEU A 129 10.84 -8.41 -9.59
C LEU A 129 9.47 -7.73 -9.59
N MET A 130 8.83 -7.73 -8.44
CA MET A 130 7.66 -6.93 -8.12
C MET A 130 8.01 -5.90 -7.04
N VAL A 131 7.66 -4.64 -7.26
CA VAL A 131 8.01 -3.53 -6.37
C VAL A 131 6.75 -2.90 -5.81
N ASP A 132 6.67 -2.68 -4.50
CA ASP A 132 5.58 -1.89 -3.88
C ASP A 132 6.14 -0.61 -3.27
N ILE A 133 5.73 0.54 -3.83
CA ILE A 133 6.17 1.86 -3.39
C ILE A 133 5.24 2.36 -2.29
N GLY A 134 5.81 2.60 -1.11
CA GLY A 134 5.04 2.95 0.08
C GLY A 134 4.40 1.73 0.73
N CYS A 135 5.12 0.59 0.74
CA CYS A 135 4.62 -0.72 1.19
C CYS A 135 4.17 -0.79 2.66
N GLY A 136 4.37 0.27 3.45
CA GLY A 136 3.82 0.38 4.78
C GLY A 136 4.39 -0.67 5.73
N SER A 137 3.53 -1.57 6.20
CA SER A 137 3.94 -2.65 7.11
C SER A 137 4.69 -3.79 6.42
N GLY A 138 4.69 -3.82 5.09
CA GLY A 138 5.26 -4.92 4.30
C GLY A 138 4.43 -6.20 4.26
N ARG A 139 3.31 -6.28 5.00
CA ARG A 139 2.46 -7.48 5.11
C ARG A 139 1.96 -7.97 3.76
N PHE A 140 1.55 -7.07 2.88
CA PHE A 140 1.10 -7.41 1.53
C PHE A 140 2.19 -8.15 0.73
N LEU A 141 3.41 -7.62 0.71
CA LEU A 141 4.52 -8.25 0.00
C LEU A 141 4.93 -9.58 0.64
N MET A 142 5.01 -9.66 1.97
CA MET A 142 5.31 -10.93 2.65
C MET A 142 4.26 -12.00 2.36
N TRP A 143 2.98 -11.61 2.32
CA TRP A 143 1.86 -12.50 2.01
C TRP A 143 1.93 -13.04 0.56
N LEU A 144 2.35 -12.20 -0.39
CA LEU A 144 2.62 -12.62 -1.77
C LEU A 144 3.84 -13.53 -1.86
N ALA A 145 4.93 -13.15 -1.19
CA ALA A 145 6.20 -13.87 -1.16
C ALA A 145 6.02 -15.31 -0.64
N LYS A 146 5.30 -15.47 0.48
CA LYS A 146 4.96 -16.77 1.06
C LYS A 146 4.16 -17.67 0.12
N ARG A 147 3.32 -17.10 -0.75
CA ARG A 147 2.51 -17.84 -1.74
C ARG A 147 3.26 -18.15 -3.04
N ASN A 148 4.36 -17.45 -3.31
CA ASN A 148 5.10 -17.54 -4.55
C ASN A 148 6.62 -17.66 -4.29
N PRO A 149 7.08 -18.66 -3.49
CA PRO A 149 8.42 -18.68 -2.92
C PRO A 149 9.57 -18.86 -3.94
N SER A 150 9.27 -19.26 -5.18
CA SER A 150 10.31 -19.61 -6.16
C SER A 150 10.03 -19.10 -7.57
N SER A 151 9.06 -18.20 -7.75
CA SER A 151 8.70 -17.67 -9.07
C SER A 151 8.95 -16.18 -9.20
N LYS A 152 9.04 -15.43 -8.10
CA LYS A 152 9.10 -13.96 -8.06
C LYS A 152 9.86 -13.48 -6.83
N ASN A 153 10.52 -12.34 -6.98
CA ASN A 153 11.08 -11.55 -5.89
C ASN A 153 10.24 -10.30 -5.64
N TYR A 154 10.23 -9.84 -4.40
CA TYR A 154 9.39 -8.74 -3.93
C TYR A 154 10.23 -7.68 -3.22
N LEU A 155 10.17 -6.43 -3.68
CA LEU A 155 10.88 -5.31 -3.09
C LEU A 155 9.90 -4.25 -2.56
N GLY A 156 9.92 -3.99 -1.26
CA GLY A 156 9.17 -2.90 -0.66
C GLY A 156 10.03 -1.65 -0.50
N LEU A 157 9.58 -0.51 -1.03
CA LEU A 157 10.21 0.79 -0.75
C LEU A 157 9.37 1.53 0.29
N GLU A 158 9.97 1.97 1.39
CA GLU A 158 9.26 2.69 2.45
C GLU A 158 10.10 3.84 3.02
N ILE A 159 9.50 5.02 3.10
CA ILE A 159 10.17 6.24 3.56
C ILE A 159 10.20 6.37 5.09
N ARG A 160 9.51 5.49 5.81
CA ARG A 160 9.54 5.40 7.27
C ARG A 160 10.47 4.26 7.67
N ARG A 161 11.74 4.60 7.92
CA ARG A 161 12.82 3.66 8.31
C ARG A 161 12.38 2.52 9.22
N LYS A 162 11.74 2.85 10.35
CA LYS A 162 11.29 1.86 11.35
C LYS A 162 10.29 0.82 10.80
N LEU A 163 9.50 1.18 9.79
CA LEU A 163 8.60 0.23 9.15
C LEU A 163 9.35 -0.74 8.22
N ALA A 164 10.32 -0.24 7.45
CA ALA A 164 11.17 -1.06 6.61
C ALA A 164 12.00 -2.05 7.46
N GLU A 165 12.63 -1.55 8.53
CA GLU A 165 13.40 -2.37 9.48
C GLU A 165 12.55 -3.48 10.11
N ARG A 166 11.33 -3.14 10.55
CA ARG A 166 10.37 -4.12 11.06
C ARG A 166 9.97 -5.17 10.03
N ALA A 167 9.71 -4.73 8.80
CA ALA A 167 9.29 -5.62 7.73
C ALA A 167 10.42 -6.62 7.38
N ASN A 168 11.69 -6.17 7.38
CA ASN A 168 12.84 -7.07 7.24
C ASN A 168 12.98 -8.04 8.43
N TYR A 169 12.79 -7.57 9.67
CA TYR A 169 12.78 -8.45 10.84
C TYR A 169 11.73 -9.56 10.68
N TRP A 170 10.50 -9.20 10.29
CA TRP A 170 9.43 -10.16 10.06
C TRP A 170 9.68 -11.09 8.87
N ALA A 171 10.26 -10.60 7.77
CA ALA A 171 10.63 -11.45 6.64
C ALA A 171 11.67 -12.52 7.05
N ASN A 172 12.63 -12.14 7.90
CA ASN A 172 13.64 -13.05 8.46
C ASN A 172 13.03 -14.06 9.43
N ASP A 173 12.15 -13.64 10.34
CA ASP A 173 11.43 -14.53 11.28
C ASP A 173 10.57 -15.58 10.54
N LEU A 174 10.05 -15.20 9.37
CA LEU A 174 9.31 -16.09 8.47
C LEU A 174 10.18 -16.91 7.51
N ALA A 175 11.50 -16.76 7.56
CA ALA A 175 12.47 -17.39 6.66
C ALA A 175 12.16 -17.16 5.16
N LEU A 176 11.63 -15.99 4.81
CA LEU A 176 11.36 -15.61 3.42
C LEU A 176 12.63 -15.08 2.76
N ASN A 177 13.05 -15.72 1.66
CA ASN A 177 14.27 -15.37 0.91
C ASN A 177 13.99 -14.80 -0.48
N ASN A 178 12.74 -14.36 -0.70
CA ASN A 178 12.25 -13.76 -1.94
C ASN A 178 11.54 -12.41 -1.67
N VAL A 179 11.73 -11.79 -0.51
CA VAL A 179 11.19 -10.45 -0.19
C VAL A 179 12.20 -9.62 0.59
N HIS A 180 12.29 -8.33 0.28
CA HIS A 180 13.16 -7.39 0.97
C HIS A 180 12.56 -5.99 1.05
N PHE A 181 12.93 -5.23 2.09
CA PHE A 181 12.41 -3.88 2.33
C PHE A 181 13.53 -2.86 2.46
N VAL A 182 13.47 -1.80 1.65
CA VAL A 182 14.48 -0.74 1.64
C VAL A 182 13.88 0.55 2.20
N PHE A 183 14.57 1.13 3.18
CA PHE A 183 14.28 2.49 3.62
C PHE A 183 14.70 3.46 2.50
N ALA A 184 13.72 4.00 1.78
CA ALA A 184 13.98 4.83 0.61
C ALA A 184 12.90 5.87 0.37
N ASN A 185 13.33 7.02 -0.14
CA ASN A 185 12.46 7.88 -0.92
C ASN A 185 12.43 7.38 -2.36
N ALA A 186 11.29 6.82 -2.79
CA ALA A 186 11.16 6.21 -4.11
C ALA A 186 11.47 7.19 -5.26
N THR A 187 11.05 8.46 -5.16
CA THR A 187 11.33 9.47 -6.20
C THR A 187 12.83 9.67 -6.43
N VAL A 188 13.66 9.41 -5.43
CA VAL A 188 15.12 9.63 -5.49
C VAL A 188 15.87 8.33 -5.76
N SER A 189 15.39 7.21 -5.20
CA SER A 189 16.17 5.95 -5.17
C SER A 189 15.71 4.91 -6.18
N PHE A 190 14.48 5.02 -6.71
CA PHE A 190 13.85 3.96 -7.51
C PHE A 190 14.71 3.58 -8.72
N LYS A 191 15.09 4.55 -9.57
CA LYS A 191 15.86 4.27 -10.78
C LYS A 191 17.14 3.49 -10.50
N GLN A 192 17.93 3.93 -9.52
CA GLN A 192 19.18 3.27 -9.14
C GLN A 192 18.97 1.86 -8.60
N LEU A 193 18.00 1.68 -7.69
CA LEU A 193 17.71 0.38 -7.09
C LEU A 193 17.26 -0.64 -8.14
N ILE A 194 16.33 -0.26 -9.01
CA ILE A 194 15.75 -1.20 -9.98
C ILE A 194 16.71 -1.46 -11.15
N SER A 195 17.46 -0.46 -11.63
CA SER A 195 18.45 -0.67 -12.68
C SER A 195 19.62 -1.58 -12.26
N ALA A 196 19.90 -1.69 -10.97
CA ALA A 196 20.93 -2.59 -10.45
C ALA A 196 20.45 -4.02 -10.22
N TYR A 197 19.14 -4.27 -10.27
CA TYR A 197 18.56 -5.60 -10.09
C TYR A 197 18.79 -6.46 -11.35
N PRO A 198 19.28 -7.71 -11.24
CA PRO A 198 19.72 -8.46 -12.42
C PRO A 198 18.56 -9.17 -13.17
N GLY A 199 17.44 -9.44 -12.51
CA GLY A 199 16.26 -10.03 -13.14
C GLY A 199 15.33 -8.99 -13.81
N PRO A 200 14.26 -9.43 -14.48
CA PRO A 200 13.33 -8.53 -15.15
C PRO A 200 12.41 -7.83 -14.13
N PHE A 201 12.30 -6.50 -14.22
CA PHE A 201 11.34 -5.71 -13.46
C PHE A 201 9.96 -5.79 -14.13
N MET A 202 9.00 -6.47 -13.47
CA MET A 202 7.73 -6.85 -14.09
C MET A 202 6.52 -6.12 -13.52
N LEU A 203 6.56 -5.64 -12.28
CA LEU A 203 5.40 -5.00 -11.68
C LEU A 203 5.79 -3.93 -10.68
N VAL A 204 5.10 -2.79 -10.72
CA VAL A 204 5.09 -1.82 -9.62
C VAL A 204 3.67 -1.57 -9.12
N SER A 205 3.52 -1.53 -7.81
CA SER A 205 2.29 -1.08 -7.15
C SER A 205 2.52 0.20 -6.33
N ILE A 206 1.51 1.05 -6.28
CA ILE A 206 1.46 2.21 -5.39
C ILE A 206 0.12 2.19 -4.64
N LEU A 207 0.08 1.45 -3.53
CA LEU A 207 -1.16 1.23 -2.79
C LEU A 207 -1.41 2.36 -1.78
N CYS A 208 -2.56 3.03 -1.92
CA CYS A 208 -3.03 4.07 -0.99
C CYS A 208 -2.00 5.21 -0.72
N PRO A 209 -1.44 5.87 -1.75
CA PRO A 209 -0.50 6.96 -1.55
C PRO A 209 -1.16 8.15 -0.82
N ASP A 210 -0.37 8.88 -0.05
CA ASP A 210 -0.83 10.07 0.66
C ASP A 210 -1.44 11.09 -0.33
N PRO A 211 -2.73 11.45 -0.19
CA PRO A 211 -3.43 12.23 -1.21
C PRO A 211 -2.98 13.70 -1.27
N HIS A 212 -2.38 14.23 -0.19
CA HIS A 212 -1.93 15.61 -0.05
C HIS A 212 -2.88 16.68 -0.65
N PHE A 213 -4.13 16.70 -0.18
CA PHE A 213 -5.22 17.54 -0.73
C PHE A 213 -4.93 19.05 -0.86
N LYS A 214 -4.03 19.61 -0.05
CA LYS A 214 -3.73 21.05 -0.09
C LYS A 214 -2.73 21.31 -1.22
N LYS A 215 -3.01 22.30 -2.09
CA LYS A 215 -2.16 22.68 -3.24
C LYS A 215 -0.68 22.83 -2.89
N LYS A 216 -0.37 23.46 -1.75
CA LYS A 216 1.01 23.62 -1.24
C LYS A 216 1.75 22.30 -0.96
N TYR A 217 1.05 21.19 -0.83
CA TYR A 217 1.61 19.85 -0.60
C TYR A 217 1.56 18.95 -1.83
N HIS A 218 1.08 19.42 -2.98
CA HIS A 218 1.03 18.61 -4.19
C HIS A 218 2.40 18.07 -4.62
N LYS A 219 3.46 18.83 -4.39
CA LYS A 219 4.86 18.43 -4.65
C LYS A 219 5.34 17.26 -3.78
N ARG A 220 4.58 16.88 -2.74
CA ARG A 220 4.89 15.75 -1.83
C ARG A 220 4.23 14.45 -2.27
N ARG A 221 3.30 14.48 -3.24
CA ARG A 221 2.70 13.24 -3.76
C ARG A 221 3.79 12.40 -4.40
N VAL A 222 3.78 11.09 -4.14
CA VAL A 222 4.78 10.15 -4.66
C VAL A 222 4.68 10.01 -6.18
N VAL A 223 3.46 9.95 -6.71
CA VAL A 223 3.21 9.86 -8.15
C VAL A 223 3.44 11.22 -8.79
N GLN A 224 4.67 11.42 -9.25
CA GLN A 224 5.13 12.58 -10.02
C GLN A 224 5.77 12.09 -11.31
N LYS A 225 5.84 13.00 -12.29
CA LYS A 225 6.46 12.76 -13.60
C LYS A 225 7.83 12.05 -13.52
N PRO A 226 8.80 12.48 -12.68
CA PRO A 226 10.12 11.82 -12.65
C PRO A 226 10.08 10.35 -12.22
N LEU A 227 9.18 10.00 -11.28
CA LEU A 227 9.03 8.62 -10.84
C LEU A 227 8.36 7.78 -11.94
N VAL A 228 7.31 8.31 -12.58
CA VAL A 228 6.60 7.62 -13.67
C VAL A 228 7.53 7.38 -14.85
N GLU A 229 8.32 8.38 -15.25
CA GLU A 229 9.33 8.21 -16.31
C GLU A 229 10.35 7.14 -15.93
N SER A 230 10.83 7.11 -14.68
CA SER A 230 11.75 6.07 -14.22
C SER A 230 11.14 4.67 -14.22
N ILE A 231 9.84 4.54 -13.94
CA ILE A 231 9.13 3.26 -14.01
C ILE A 231 9.05 2.80 -15.47
N VAL A 232 8.55 3.65 -16.36
CA VAL A 232 8.35 3.32 -17.78
C VAL A 232 9.68 2.99 -18.47
N ASP A 233 10.76 3.71 -18.13
CA ASP A 233 12.10 3.48 -18.70
C ASP A 233 12.65 2.08 -18.41
N ILE A 234 12.30 1.49 -17.25
CA ILE A 234 12.91 0.23 -16.76
C ILE A 234 11.96 -0.97 -16.91
N LEU A 235 10.64 -0.73 -16.94
CA LEU A 235 9.65 -1.79 -16.98
C LEU A 235 9.88 -2.72 -18.19
N ALA A 236 10.07 -4.01 -17.91
CA ALA A 236 10.33 -4.99 -18.94
C ALA A 236 9.10 -5.16 -19.85
N PRO A 237 9.27 -5.60 -21.12
CA PRO A 237 8.15 -5.91 -21.99
C PRO A 237 7.13 -6.85 -21.31
N GLY A 238 5.86 -6.47 -21.29
CA GLY A 238 4.79 -7.21 -20.60
C GLY A 238 4.66 -6.92 -19.10
N GLY A 239 5.47 -6.02 -18.54
CA GLY A 239 5.32 -5.53 -17.18
C GLY A 239 4.06 -4.67 -16.98
N GLN A 240 3.65 -4.50 -15.72
CA GLN A 240 2.41 -3.85 -15.33
C GLN A 240 2.60 -2.81 -14.21
N GLU A 241 1.79 -1.75 -14.24
CA GLU A 241 1.67 -0.75 -13.17
C GLU A 241 0.28 -0.90 -12.52
N VAL A 242 0.21 -0.93 -11.18
CA VAL A 242 -1.03 -1.16 -10.41
C VAL A 242 -1.28 -0.09 -9.34
#